data_AF-A0A4P6X1Y1-F1
#
_entry.id   AF-A0A4P6X1Y1-F1
#
_cell.length_a   1.000
_cell.length_b   1.000
_cell.length_c   1.000
_cell.angle_alpha   90.00
_cell.angle_beta   90.00
_cell.angle_gamma   90.00
#
_symmetry.space_group_name_H-M   'P 1'
#
loop_
_entity.id
_entity.type
_entity.pdbx_description
1 polymer ?
#
loop_
_entity_poly.entity_id
_entity_poly.type
_entity_poly.pdbx_seq_one_letter_code
_entity_poly.pdbx_strand_id
1 'polypeptide(L)'
;MKTREREFLDEMNLVVPWAALVSLISPHAPAPGAKGGRPLFAVKTMLRIHFVQQWFNLSDPAMEEALYDMALFREFAGLDTGEHNLPVDSSAQLSQ
;
A
#
# COMPACT_ATOMS: atom_id res chain seq x y z
N MET A 1 6.87 -9.18 -22.20
CA MET A 1 7.82 -8.07 -22.43
C MET A 1 7.96 -7.34 -21.11
N LYS A 2 9.13 -7.39 -20.46
CA LYS A 2 9.36 -6.61 -19.22
C LYS A 2 9.63 -5.16 -19.64
N THR A 3 8.89 -4.22 -19.08
CA THR A 3 9.14 -2.78 -19.28
C THR A 3 10.18 -2.32 -18.27
N ARG A 4 10.98 -1.30 -18.63
CA ARG A 4 12.02 -0.72 -17.76
C ARG A 4 11.48 -0.31 -16.38
N GLU A 5 10.25 0.16 -16.33
CA GLU A 5 9.56 0.57 -15.08
C GLU A 5 9.31 -0.62 -14.16
N ARG A 6 8.94 -1.79 -14.72
CA ARG A 6 8.72 -3.01 -13.93
C ARG A 6 10.03 -3.49 -13.32
N GLU A 7 11.10 -3.53 -14.11
CA GLU A 7 12.42 -3.94 -13.60
C GLU A 7 12.90 -3.02 -12.49
N PHE A 8 12.71 -1.71 -12.63
CA PHE A 8 13.04 -0.74 -11.60
C PHE A 8 12.24 -0.99 -10.30
N LEU A 9 10.92 -1.17 -10.40
CA LEU A 9 10.07 -1.42 -9.24
C LEU A 9 10.37 -2.77 -8.56
N ASP A 10 10.70 -3.80 -9.34
CA ASP A 10 11.14 -5.10 -8.82
C ASP A 10 12.46 -4.96 -8.04
N GLU A 11 13.42 -4.18 -8.56
CA GLU A 11 14.66 -3.87 -7.86
C GLU A 11 14.40 -3.09 -6.56
N MET A 12 13.56 -2.06 -6.62
CA MET A 12 13.18 -1.27 -5.44
C MET A 12 12.46 -2.09 -4.36
N ASN A 13 11.71 -3.12 -4.74
CA ASN A 13 11.14 -4.07 -3.79
C ASN A 13 12.20 -4.82 -2.97
N LEU A 14 13.39 -5.04 -3.54
CA LEU A 14 14.49 -5.75 -2.90
C LEU A 14 15.42 -4.81 -2.11
N VAL A 15 15.76 -3.65 -2.68
CA VAL A 15 16.78 -2.76 -2.08
C VAL A 15 16.24 -1.83 -1.00
N VAL A 16 14.96 -1.47 -1.05
CA VAL A 16 14.36 -0.58 -0.05
C VAL A 16 14.04 -1.40 1.21
N PRO A 17 14.49 -0.97 2.41
CA PRO A 17 14.22 -1.69 3.65
C PRO A 17 12.79 -1.42 4.17
N TRP A 18 11.78 -1.90 3.44
CA TRP A 18 10.36 -1.61 3.68
C TRP A 18 9.91 -1.85 5.11
N ALA A 19 10.32 -2.98 5.71
CA ALA A 19 9.92 -3.33 7.07
C ALA A 19 10.45 -2.31 8.08
N ALA A 20 11.72 -1.91 7.97
CA ALA A 20 12.33 -0.92 8.85
C ALA A 20 11.68 0.46 8.70
N LEU A 21 11.38 0.87 7.45
CA LEU A 21 10.70 2.14 7.19
C LEU A 21 9.28 2.15 7.76
N VAL A 22 8.52 1.07 7.58
CA VAL A 22 7.19 0.94 8.16
C VAL A 22 7.25 0.99 9.68
N SER A 23 8.18 0.26 10.32
CA SER A 23 8.36 0.31 11.77
C SER A 23 8.71 1.70 12.29
N LEU A 24 9.48 2.48 11.52
CA LEU A 24 9.84 3.85 11.87
C LEU A 24 8.66 4.82 11.75
N ILE A 25 7.82 4.65 10.72
CA ILE A 25 6.71 5.57 10.42
C ILE A 25 5.45 5.23 11.21
N SER A 26 5.21 3.94 11.49
CA SER A 26 3.97 3.47 12.11
C SER A 26 3.58 4.18 13.42
N PRO A 27 4.51 4.55 14.33
CA PRO A 27 4.17 5.28 15.55
C PRO A 27 3.65 6.71 15.30
N HIS A 28 3.97 7.29 14.14
CA HIS A 28 3.59 8.64 13.75
C HIS A 28 2.39 8.67 12.81
N ALA A 29 1.98 7.51 12.29
CA ALA A 29 0.78 7.40 11.48
C ALA A 29 -0.45 7.71 12.34
N PRO A 30 -1.48 8.36 11.77
CA PRO A 30 -2.71 8.64 12.51
C PRO A 30 -3.28 7.33 13.07
N ALA A 31 -3.41 7.28 14.39
CA ALA A 31 -4.08 6.18 15.06
C ALA A 31 -5.53 6.07 14.56
N PRO A 32 -6.13 4.87 14.55
CA PRO A 32 -7.57 4.75 14.38
C PRO A 32 -8.23 5.67 15.41
N GLY A 33 -8.89 6.74 14.93
CA GLY A 33 -9.44 7.75 15.84
C GLY A 33 -10.50 7.16 16.77
N ALA A 34 -10.90 7.88 17.82
CA ALA A 34 -11.94 7.48 18.77
C ALA A 34 -13.31 7.13 18.14
N LYS A 35 -13.51 7.39 16.84
CA LYS A 35 -14.67 7.00 16.03
C LYS A 35 -14.44 5.77 15.13
N GLY A 36 -13.34 5.03 15.31
CA GLY A 36 -13.14 3.71 14.71
C GLY A 36 -12.82 3.68 13.21
N GLY A 37 -12.40 4.79 12.61
CA GLY A 37 -11.95 4.78 11.22
C GLY A 37 -10.56 4.13 11.11
N ARG A 38 -10.49 2.89 10.61
CA ARG A 38 -9.22 2.31 10.14
C ARG A 38 -8.59 3.28 9.12
N PRO A 39 -7.27 3.50 9.13
CA PRO A 39 -6.63 4.23 8.04
C PRO A 39 -7.09 3.64 6.70
N LEU A 40 -7.51 4.50 5.75
CA LEU A 40 -8.05 4.06 4.45
C LEU A 40 -7.10 3.09 3.73
N PHE A 41 -5.80 3.21 3.99
CA PHE A 41 -4.76 2.28 3.57
C PHE A 41 -3.77 1.97 4.69
N ALA A 42 -3.13 0.80 4.63
CA ALA A 42 -2.03 0.45 5.52
C ALA A 42 -0.84 1.41 5.32
N VAL A 43 -0.07 1.69 6.38
CA VAL A 43 1.14 2.54 6.34
C VAL A 43 2.08 2.10 5.20
N LYS A 44 2.23 0.79 5.01
CA LYS A 44 3.06 0.20 3.96
C LYS A 44 2.58 0.56 2.54
N THR A 45 1.27 0.61 2.31
CA THR A 45 0.67 0.97 1.02
C THR A 45 0.89 2.44 0.72
N MET A 46 0.57 3.32 1.67
CA MET A 46 0.78 4.77 1.53
C MET A 46 2.25 5.10 1.30
N LEU A 47 3.15 4.45 2.05
CA LEU A 47 4.58 4.60 1.87
C LEU A 47 4.99 4.28 0.44
N ARG A 48 4.54 3.15 -0.10
CA ARG A 48 4.86 2.76 -1.47
C ARG A 48 4.32 3.73 -2.52
N ILE A 49 3.10 4.22 -2.35
CA ILE A 49 2.52 5.25 -3.22
C ILE A 49 3.43 6.48 -3.24
N HIS A 50 3.84 6.97 -2.07
CA HIS A 50 4.75 8.12 -1.99
C HIS A 50 6.11 7.85 -2.64
N PHE A 51 6.68 6.65 -2.50
CA PHE A 51 7.92 6.30 -3.21
C PHE A 51 7.75 6.32 -4.73
N VAL A 52 6.65 5.78 -5.27
CA VAL A 52 6.35 5.87 -6.71
C VAL A 52 6.21 7.33 -7.14
N GLN A 53 5.50 8.16 -6.37
CA GLN A 53 5.42 9.60 -6.63
C GLN A 53 6.79 10.25 -6.73
N GLN A 54 7.69 9.97 -5.79
CA GLN A 54 9.03 10.55 -5.78
C GLN A 54 9.91 10.05 -6.93
N TRP A 55 9.88 8.75 -7.25
CA TRP A 55 10.73 8.18 -8.29
C TRP A 55 10.32 8.59 -9.71
N PHE A 56 9.02 8.77 -9.94
CA PHE A 56 8.47 9.15 -11.25
C PHE A 56 8.10 10.63 -11.33
N ASN A 57 8.41 11.42 -10.30
CA ASN A 57 8.11 12.86 -10.21
C ASN A 57 6.62 13.17 -10.46
N LEU A 58 5.74 12.39 -9.85
CA LEU A 58 4.29 12.53 -9.97
C LEU A 58 3.75 13.43 -8.86
N SER A 59 2.87 14.35 -9.23
CA SER A 59 2.02 15.07 -8.28
C SER A 59 0.95 14.16 -7.69
N ASP A 60 0.23 14.63 -6.66
CA ASP A 60 -0.89 13.86 -6.08
C ASP A 60 -1.97 13.52 -7.12
N PRO A 61 -2.47 14.46 -7.96
CA PRO A 61 -3.42 14.12 -9.02
C PRO A 61 -2.82 13.17 -10.06
N ALA A 62 -1.55 13.39 -10.46
CA ALA A 62 -0.91 12.52 -11.46
C ALA A 62 -0.71 11.10 -10.94
N MET A 63 -0.48 10.93 -9.64
CA MET A 63 -0.38 9.61 -9.01
C MET A 63 -1.73 8.90 -8.98
N GLU A 64 -2.81 9.62 -8.72
CA GLU A 64 -4.16 9.06 -8.69
C GLU A 64 -4.55 8.53 -10.08
N GLU A 65 -4.31 9.33 -11.12
CA GLU A 65 -4.47 8.91 -12.52
C GLU A 65 -3.56 7.70 -12.86
N ALA A 66 -2.29 7.74 -12.42
CA ALA A 66 -1.37 6.64 -12.69
C ALA A 66 -1.77 5.33 -11.98
N LEU A 67 -2.33 5.40 -10.76
CA LEU A 67 -2.91 4.24 -10.09
C LEU A 67 -4.16 3.73 -10.81
N TYR A 68 -4.94 4.59 -11.43
CA TYR A 68 -6.11 4.19 -12.22
C TYR A 68 -5.70 3.49 -13.53
N ASP A 69 -4.74 4.05 -14.26
CA ASP A 69 -4.35 3.58 -15.59
C ASP A 69 -3.33 2.42 -15.57
N MET A 70 -2.41 2.42 -14.60
CA MET A 70 -1.25 1.52 -14.60
C MET A 70 -1.36 0.44 -13.51
N ALA A 71 -1.74 -0.77 -13.92
CA ALA A 71 -1.77 -1.95 -13.03
C ALA A 71 -0.43 -2.22 -12.34
N LEU A 72 0.69 -1.87 -12.99
CA LEU A 72 2.03 -2.00 -12.42
C LEU A 72 2.19 -1.22 -11.10
N PHE A 73 1.68 0.01 -11.02
CA PHE A 73 1.80 0.82 -9.81
C PHE A 73 0.85 0.35 -8.72
N ARG A 74 -0.34 -0.14 -9.08
CA ARG A 74 -1.25 -0.79 -8.12
C ARG A 74 -0.66 -2.07 -7.55
N GLU A 75 -0.07 -2.92 -8.39
CA GLU A 75 0.60 -4.15 -7.99
C GLU A 75 1.74 -3.82 -7.02
N PHE A 76 2.60 -2.87 -7.38
CA PHE A 76 3.69 -2.43 -6.53
C PHE A 76 3.22 -1.86 -5.18
N ALA A 77 2.19 -1.01 -5.18
CA ALA A 77 1.62 -0.44 -3.96
C ALA A 77 0.88 -1.47 -3.07
N GLY A 78 0.59 -2.67 -3.58
CA GLY A 78 -0.22 -3.68 -2.91
C GLY A 78 -1.72 -3.37 -2.93
N LEU A 79 -2.17 -2.69 -3.98
CA LEU A 79 -3.59 -2.38 -4.24
C LEU A 79 -4.26 -3.42 -5.17
N ASP A 80 -3.49 -4.08 -6.05
CA ASP A 80 -4.00 -5.07 -7.01
C ASP A 80 -3.99 -6.52 -6.49
N THR A 81 -3.78 -6.73 -5.19
CA THR A 81 -4.07 -8.04 -4.58
C THR A 81 -5.57 -8.28 -4.65
N GLY A 82 -5.99 -9.17 -5.55
CA GLY A 82 -7.34 -9.75 -5.64
C GLY A 82 -7.79 -10.53 -4.39
N GLU A 83 -7.32 -10.14 -3.20
CA GLU A 83 -7.95 -10.51 -1.96
C GLU A 83 -9.15 -9.59 -1.74
N HIS A 84 -10.27 -10.09 -2.22
CA HIS A 84 -11.51 -10.12 -1.46
C HIS A 84 -11.25 -10.35 0.04
N ASN A 85 -10.80 -9.33 0.77
CA ASN A 85 -10.95 -9.26 2.22
C ASN A 85 -12.30 -8.59 2.50
N LEU A 86 -13.38 -9.27 2.08
CA LEU A 86 -14.68 -9.13 2.72
C LEU A 86 -14.91 -10.38 3.58
N PRO A 87 -15.59 -10.22 4.72
CA PRO A 87 -15.24 -10.89 5.96
C PRO A 87 -16.00 -12.21 6.09
N VAL A 88 -15.29 -13.29 6.42
CA VAL A 88 -15.96 -14.42 7.06
C VAL A 88 -15.91 -14.18 8.56
N ASP A 89 -17.05 -13.71 9.07
CA ASP A 89 -17.47 -13.98 10.43
C ASP A 89 -17.24 -15.48 10.72
N SER A 90 -16.30 -15.76 11.60
CA SER A 90 -16.12 -17.06 12.23
C SER A 90 -15.85 -16.80 13.69
N SER A 91 -16.91 -16.49 14.43
CA SER A 91 -17.53 -17.46 15.32
C SER A 91 -18.23 -16.73 16.47
N ALA A 92 -19.55 -16.58 16.34
CA ALA A 92 -20.41 -16.86 17.47
C ALA A 92 -20.12 -18.28 17.99
N GLN A 93 -20.22 -18.45 19.32
CA GLN A 93 -19.98 -19.66 20.13
C GLN A 93 -18.50 -19.89 20.46
N LEU A 94 -18.06 -19.79 21.73
CA LEU A 94 -18.54 -20.61 22.83
C LEU A 94 -18.84 -19.79 24.10
N SER A 95 -20.10 -19.86 24.49
CA SER A 95 -20.51 -19.98 25.89
C SER A 95 -19.69 -21.06 26.60
N GLN A 96 -18.97 -20.67 27.66
CA GLN A 96 -19.01 -21.30 28.98
C GLN A 96 -18.83 -20.22 30.04
#